data_AF-A0A0F9DFF3-F1
#
_entry.id   AF-A0A0F9DFF3-F1
#
_cell.length_a   1.000
_cell.length_b   1.000
_cell.length_c   1.000
_cell.angle_alpha   90.00
_cell.angle_beta   90.00
_cell.angle_gamma   90.00
#
_symmetry.space_group_name_H-M   'P 1'
#
loop_
_entity.id
_entity.type
_entity.pdbx_description
1 polymer ?
#
loop_
_entity_poly.entity_id
_entity_poly.type
_entity_poly.pdbx_seq_one_letter_code
_entity_poly.pdbx_strand_id
1 'polypeptide(L)'
;SVTTMTGLTTIGTLIAGAVPASLITAGTFGTGAYVFDNTVSGITTLTATAIRVSSDNAGSIGVSGTAFSDLFLASGAVINFSSGDITVTHSANTLTLAGGTFVVGNFESAALTATTGNFSGTTTFNTITYTWPASDGGAGNVLSTNGSGILSWTAGGAGALGGSGTAGTIAKWSAAATFTDSILTETASLITIAGGLDLSANLDLNTNNITAGGTASFTTLTVTNSIIRASDVSALLFLVELQIF
;
A
#
# COMPACT_ATOMS: atom_id res chain seq x y z
N SER A 1 -87.32 36.80 19.80
CA SER A 1 -86.01 37.46 19.78
C SER A 1 -84.97 36.41 19.50
N VAL A 2 -84.25 36.51 18.37
CA VAL A 2 -83.14 35.59 18.07
C VAL A 2 -81.88 36.25 18.63
N THR A 3 -81.34 35.68 19.70
CA THR A 3 -80.07 36.14 20.27
C THR A 3 -78.95 35.59 19.39
N THR A 4 -78.31 36.45 18.61
CA THR A 4 -77.05 36.12 17.95
C THR A 4 -75.99 35.94 19.02
N MET A 5 -75.53 34.70 19.24
CA MET A 5 -74.35 34.45 20.06
C MET A 5 -73.12 34.96 19.32
N THR A 6 -72.47 36.00 19.86
CA THR A 6 -71.27 36.63 19.28
C THR A 6 -69.97 35.95 19.66
N GLY A 7 -70.02 34.83 20.40
CA GLY A 7 -68.86 34.00 20.72
C GLY A 7 -69.24 32.78 21.55
N LEU A 8 -68.68 31.62 21.20
CA LEU A 8 -68.79 30.37 21.96
C LEU A 8 -67.46 30.12 22.66
N THR A 9 -67.39 30.33 23.98
CA THR A 9 -66.15 30.26 24.77
C THR A 9 -65.85 28.86 25.30
N THR A 10 -66.82 27.95 25.26
CA THR A 10 -66.65 26.56 25.72
C THR A 10 -67.54 25.65 24.89
N ILE A 11 -66.91 24.71 24.17
CA ILE A 11 -67.59 23.54 23.61
C ILE A 11 -67.42 22.43 24.64
N GLY A 12 -68.51 21.74 25.01
CA GLY A 12 -68.42 20.56 25.87
C GLY A 12 -67.61 19.42 25.22
N THR A 13 -67.54 18.25 25.85
CA THR A 13 -66.97 17.07 25.19
C THR A 13 -67.78 16.76 23.92
N LEU A 14 -67.14 16.79 22.76
CA LEU A 14 -67.78 16.33 21.53
C LEU A 14 -67.83 14.80 21.58
N ILE A 15 -69.00 14.25 21.95
CA ILE A 15 -69.14 12.82 22.25
C ILE A 15 -69.05 11.96 20.98
N ALA A 16 -69.26 12.52 19.78
CA ALA A 16 -68.95 11.92 18.48
C ALA A 16 -69.09 12.94 17.34
N GLY A 17 -68.28 12.80 16.28
CA GLY A 17 -68.36 13.57 15.03
C GLY A 17 -67.11 14.40 14.74
N ALA A 18 -66.71 14.48 13.48
CA ALA A 18 -65.66 15.39 13.05
C ALA A 18 -66.12 16.83 13.27
N VAL A 19 -65.26 17.68 13.84
CA VAL A 19 -65.52 19.13 13.81
C VAL A 19 -65.54 19.54 12.33
N PRO A 20 -66.65 20.12 11.82
CA PRO A 20 -66.73 20.50 10.41
C PRO A 20 -65.57 21.43 10.04
N ALA A 21 -64.95 21.23 8.88
CA ALA A 21 -63.82 22.04 8.41
C ALA A 21 -64.14 23.56 8.35
N SER A 22 -65.42 23.91 8.23
CA SER A 22 -65.94 25.28 8.29
C SER A 22 -65.81 25.94 9.67
N LEU A 23 -65.60 25.17 10.74
CA LEU A 23 -65.42 25.68 12.10
C LEU A 23 -63.94 25.88 12.47
N ILE A 24 -63.00 25.30 11.71
CA ILE A 24 -61.55 25.40 11.91
C ILE A 24 -60.89 25.76 10.58
N THR A 25 -61.25 26.91 10.01
CA THR A 25 -60.65 27.37 8.74
C THR A 25 -59.42 28.26 8.97
N ALA A 26 -59.21 28.82 10.17
CA ALA A 26 -58.06 29.69 10.47
C ALA A 26 -57.80 29.89 11.99
N GLY A 27 -57.91 28.84 12.80
CA GLY A 27 -57.69 28.94 14.25
C GLY A 27 -56.30 28.48 14.68
N THR A 28 -55.61 29.26 15.53
CA THR A 28 -54.46 28.76 16.27
C THR A 28 -54.98 27.84 17.38
N PHE A 29 -54.59 26.56 17.33
CA PHE A 29 -54.72 25.70 18.50
C PHE A 29 -53.84 26.28 19.62
N GLY A 30 -54.40 26.44 20.82
CA GLY A 30 -53.68 26.98 21.97
C GLY A 30 -52.49 26.11 22.39
N THR A 31 -51.83 26.45 23.50
CA THR A 31 -50.77 25.61 24.05
C THR A 31 -51.37 24.30 24.59
N GLY A 32 -50.89 23.14 24.11
CA GLY A 32 -51.38 21.85 24.58
C GLY A 32 -50.89 20.66 23.76
N ALA A 33 -51.15 19.45 24.28
CA ALA A 33 -50.94 18.20 23.54
C ALA A 33 -52.15 17.92 22.65
N TYR A 34 -51.90 17.69 21.36
CA TYR A 34 -52.92 17.36 20.38
C TYR A 34 -52.65 15.95 19.87
N VAL A 35 -53.67 15.09 19.97
CA VAL A 35 -53.62 13.74 19.41
C VAL A 35 -54.42 13.76 18.13
N PHE A 36 -53.74 13.51 17.01
CA PHE A 36 -54.38 13.22 15.74
C PHE A 36 -54.39 11.69 15.60
N ASP A 37 -55.56 11.12 15.35
CA ASP A 37 -55.75 9.68 15.16
C ASP A 37 -55.29 9.19 13.78
N ASN A 38 -55.00 10.11 12.86
CA ASN A 38 -54.63 9.84 11.49
C ASN A 38 -53.59 10.84 10.94
N THR A 39 -53.28 10.75 9.65
CA THR A 39 -52.33 11.62 8.94
C THR A 39 -52.63 13.11 9.10
N VAL A 40 -51.62 13.87 9.47
CA VAL A 40 -51.62 15.34 9.40
C VAL A 40 -50.99 15.77 8.07
N SER A 41 -51.73 16.53 7.26
CA SER A 41 -51.27 17.03 5.95
C SER A 41 -51.20 18.56 5.92
N GLY A 42 -50.39 19.11 5.00
CA GLY A 42 -50.27 20.56 4.80
C GLY A 42 -49.38 21.29 5.80
N ILE A 43 -48.49 20.59 6.51
CA ILE A 43 -47.51 21.20 7.42
C ILE A 43 -46.43 21.90 6.59
N THR A 44 -46.43 23.23 6.59
CA THR A 44 -45.39 24.05 5.91
C THR A 44 -44.24 24.45 6.84
N THR A 45 -44.46 24.43 8.16
CA THR A 45 -43.45 24.74 9.16
C THR A 45 -43.69 23.90 10.40
N LEU A 46 -42.63 23.30 10.93
CA LEU A 46 -42.65 22.54 12.17
C LEU A 46 -41.63 23.15 13.13
N THR A 47 -42.10 23.67 14.27
CA THR A 47 -41.25 24.32 15.29
C THR A 47 -41.07 23.46 16.54
N ALA A 48 -41.46 22.17 16.48
CA ALA A 48 -41.30 21.24 17.58
C ALA A 48 -39.81 21.07 17.93
N THR A 49 -39.51 20.96 19.23
CA THR A 49 -38.14 20.75 19.73
C THR A 49 -37.66 19.31 19.54
N ALA A 50 -38.58 18.37 19.32
CA ALA A 50 -38.28 16.98 19.02
C ALA A 50 -39.38 16.35 18.14
N ILE A 51 -38.98 15.45 17.27
CA ILE A 51 -39.86 14.58 16.49
C ILE A 51 -39.54 13.15 16.92
N ARG A 52 -40.54 12.42 17.44
CA ARG A 52 -40.37 11.06 17.97
C ARG A 52 -41.38 10.13 17.34
N VAL A 53 -40.96 8.90 17.08
CA VAL A 53 -41.85 7.80 16.65
C VAL A 53 -42.18 6.91 17.85
N SER A 54 -43.28 6.16 17.77
CA SER A 54 -43.82 5.37 18.88
C SER A 54 -43.02 4.09 19.19
N SER A 55 -42.35 3.52 18.20
CA SER A 55 -41.45 2.36 18.35
C SER A 55 -40.43 2.31 17.22
N ASP A 56 -39.47 1.39 17.33
CA ASP A 56 -38.54 1.09 16.24
C ASP A 56 -39.32 0.68 14.99
N ASN A 57 -38.90 1.22 13.84
CA ASN A 57 -39.52 0.99 12.52
C ASN A 57 -40.99 1.46 12.37
N ALA A 58 -41.55 2.23 13.32
CA ALA A 58 -42.95 2.69 13.24
C ALA A 58 -43.19 3.82 12.24
N GLY A 59 -42.18 4.65 11.96
CA GLY A 59 -42.32 5.83 11.11
C GLY A 59 -41.09 6.10 10.25
N SER A 60 -41.31 6.77 9.12
CA SER A 60 -40.29 7.09 8.12
C SER A 60 -40.07 8.60 8.00
N ILE A 61 -38.83 9.00 7.71
CA ILE A 61 -38.50 10.37 7.33
C ILE A 61 -38.46 10.39 5.79
N GLY A 62 -39.60 10.75 5.18
CA GLY A 62 -39.84 10.60 3.75
C GLY A 62 -40.19 9.17 3.35
N VAL A 63 -40.88 9.02 2.22
CA VAL A 63 -41.15 7.71 1.58
C VAL A 63 -40.91 7.82 0.07
N SER A 64 -40.93 6.69 -0.64
CA SER A 64 -40.79 6.67 -2.10
C SER A 64 -41.77 7.66 -2.76
N GLY A 65 -41.24 8.54 -3.62
CA GLY A 65 -42.01 9.59 -4.29
C GLY A 65 -42.24 10.87 -3.47
N THR A 66 -41.83 10.93 -2.19
CA THR A 66 -41.97 12.12 -1.32
C THR A 66 -40.71 12.33 -0.44
N ALA A 67 -39.56 12.43 -1.10
CA ALA A 67 -38.29 12.68 -0.41
C ALA A 67 -38.13 14.16 -0.03
N PHE A 68 -37.31 14.42 0.98
CA PHE A 68 -36.79 15.76 1.23
C PHE A 68 -35.77 16.12 0.15
N SER A 69 -35.77 17.38 -0.28
CA SER A 69 -34.73 17.90 -1.17
C SER A 69 -33.37 17.93 -0.46
N ASP A 70 -33.36 18.45 0.77
CA ASP A 70 -32.15 18.74 1.52
C ASP A 70 -32.29 18.32 2.99
N LEU A 71 -31.15 18.03 3.62
CA LEU A 71 -31.04 17.77 5.05
C LEU A 71 -29.97 18.69 5.66
N PHE A 72 -30.41 19.70 6.42
CA PHE A 72 -29.51 20.61 7.14
C PHE A 72 -29.39 20.18 8.60
N LEU A 73 -28.16 19.90 9.04
CA LEU A 73 -27.85 19.46 10.40
C LEU A 73 -26.86 20.43 11.07
N ALA A 74 -27.02 20.66 12.37
CA ALA A 74 -26.12 21.51 13.14
C ALA A 74 -24.76 20.82 13.39
N SER A 75 -23.75 21.61 13.82
CA SER A 75 -22.49 21.04 14.32
C SER A 75 -22.73 20.11 15.50
N GLY A 76 -22.09 18.94 15.52
CA GLY A 76 -22.30 17.90 16.53
C GLY A 76 -23.53 17.01 16.27
N ALA A 77 -24.23 17.18 15.14
CA ALA A 77 -25.31 16.26 14.78
C ALA A 77 -24.79 14.83 14.56
N VAL A 78 -25.60 13.86 15.00
CA VAL A 78 -25.31 12.43 14.93
C VAL A 78 -26.46 11.71 14.22
N ILE A 79 -26.16 10.99 13.15
CA ILE A 79 -27.04 9.94 12.61
C ILE A 79 -26.62 8.65 13.29
N ASN A 80 -27.53 8.05 14.06
CA ASN A 80 -27.24 6.89 14.91
C ASN A 80 -28.05 5.67 14.45
N PHE A 81 -27.35 4.59 14.13
CA PHE A 81 -27.94 3.31 13.75
C PHE A 81 -27.88 2.34 14.94
N SER A 82 -29.01 1.66 15.20
CA SER A 82 -29.13 0.60 16.21
C SER A 82 -28.52 0.97 17.58
N SER A 83 -28.84 2.16 18.09
CA SER A 83 -28.38 2.62 19.41
C SER A 83 -26.85 2.68 19.58
N GLY A 84 -26.11 2.97 18.51
CA GLY A 84 -24.67 3.27 18.54
C GLY A 84 -23.78 2.22 17.89
N ASP A 85 -24.36 1.20 17.24
CA ASP A 85 -23.59 0.22 16.45
C ASP A 85 -22.82 0.92 15.33
N ILE A 86 -23.47 1.84 14.62
CA ILE A 86 -22.83 2.75 13.67
C ILE A 86 -23.33 4.16 13.93
N THR A 87 -22.41 5.14 13.92
CA THR A 87 -22.76 6.56 13.97
C THR A 87 -22.03 7.34 12.87
N VAL A 88 -22.73 8.34 12.32
CA VAL A 88 -22.15 9.35 11.43
C VAL A 88 -22.27 10.69 12.14
N THR A 89 -21.13 11.24 12.56
CA THR A 89 -21.05 12.45 13.39
C THR A 89 -20.38 13.58 12.64
N HIS A 90 -21.05 14.72 12.55
CA HIS A 90 -20.49 15.93 11.95
C HIS A 90 -19.75 16.78 13.00
N SER A 91 -18.59 17.29 12.62
CA SER A 91 -17.83 18.32 13.32
C SER A 91 -17.17 19.25 12.29
N ALA A 92 -16.51 20.32 12.74
CA ALA A 92 -15.92 21.30 11.84
C ALA A 92 -14.96 20.64 10.83
N ASN A 93 -15.33 20.68 9.54
CA ASN A 93 -14.60 20.08 8.43
C ASN A 93 -14.39 18.56 8.51
N THR A 94 -15.15 17.85 9.35
CA THR A 94 -14.95 16.42 9.58
C THR A 94 -16.27 15.68 9.74
N LEU A 95 -16.42 14.59 9.00
CA LEU A 95 -17.50 13.63 9.15
C LEU A 95 -16.90 12.31 9.62
N THR A 96 -17.24 11.88 10.84
CA THR A 96 -16.70 10.66 11.43
C THR A 96 -17.72 9.54 11.30
N LEU A 97 -17.29 8.43 10.70
CA LEU A 97 -17.98 7.15 10.83
C LEU A 97 -17.33 6.39 11.99
N ALA A 98 -18.11 6.07 13.02
CA ALA A 98 -17.66 5.26 14.14
C ALA A 98 -18.51 3.99 14.23
N GLY A 99 -17.83 2.86 14.47
CA GLY A 99 -18.43 1.54 14.40
C GLY A 99 -18.62 1.08 12.95
N GLY A 100 -18.57 -0.25 12.75
CA GLY A 100 -18.85 -0.90 11.47
C GLY A 100 -17.84 -0.62 10.33
N THR A 101 -18.33 -0.80 9.10
CA THR A 101 -17.55 -0.71 7.85
C THR A 101 -18.26 0.23 6.87
N PHE A 102 -17.51 1.15 6.27
CA PHE A 102 -17.99 1.96 5.15
C PHE A 102 -17.69 1.27 3.82
N VAL A 103 -18.74 0.89 3.09
CA VAL A 103 -18.61 0.20 1.79
C VAL A 103 -18.97 1.16 0.67
N VAL A 104 -18.02 1.44 -0.21
CA VAL A 104 -18.24 2.19 -1.46
C VAL A 104 -18.22 1.20 -2.61
N GLY A 105 -19.35 1.05 -3.31
CA GLY A 105 -19.49 0.08 -4.40
C GLY A 105 -18.59 0.38 -5.59
N ASN A 106 -18.68 1.59 -6.14
CA ASN A 106 -17.80 2.09 -7.20
C ASN A 106 -17.54 3.58 -6.96
N PHE A 107 -16.33 4.06 -7.28
CA PHE A 107 -16.06 5.49 -7.41
C PHE A 107 -16.38 5.90 -8.86
N GLU A 108 -17.56 6.49 -9.09
CA GLU A 108 -18.07 6.76 -10.44
C GLU A 108 -17.29 7.89 -11.16
N SER A 109 -16.65 8.80 -10.42
CA SER A 109 -15.84 9.88 -10.97
C SER A 109 -14.55 10.07 -10.15
N ALA A 110 -13.45 9.51 -10.64
CA ALA A 110 -12.10 9.70 -10.11
C ALA A 110 -11.84 9.16 -8.69
N ALA A 111 -10.56 8.83 -8.48
CA ALA A 111 -10.03 8.20 -7.29
C ALA A 111 -10.47 8.86 -5.97
N LEU A 112 -10.52 8.05 -4.90
CA LEU A 112 -10.49 8.57 -3.53
C LEU A 112 -9.21 9.42 -3.36
N THR A 113 -9.36 10.73 -3.29
CA THR A 113 -8.25 11.64 -2.97
C THR A 113 -8.13 11.72 -1.45
N ALA A 114 -7.25 10.91 -0.88
CA ALA A 114 -6.85 11.01 0.52
C ALA A 114 -5.54 11.80 0.60
N THR A 115 -5.52 12.92 1.33
CA THR A 115 -4.27 13.65 1.62
C THR A 115 -3.32 12.77 2.45
N THR A 116 -3.90 11.93 3.33
CA THR A 116 -3.22 10.91 4.11
C THR A 116 -4.13 9.71 4.27
N GLY A 117 -3.60 8.49 4.16
CA GLY A 117 -4.33 7.25 4.45
C GLY A 117 -3.57 6.43 5.49
N ASN A 118 -4.21 6.06 6.59
CA ASN A 118 -3.64 5.15 7.58
C ASN A 118 -4.27 3.77 7.37
N PHE A 119 -3.54 2.88 6.68
CA PHE A 119 -3.97 1.51 6.44
C PHE A 119 -3.32 0.60 7.47
N SER A 120 -4.13 -0.17 8.21
CA SER A 120 -3.64 -1.19 9.13
C SER A 120 -4.20 -2.55 8.73
N GLY A 121 -3.43 -3.61 8.97
CA GLY A 121 -3.82 -4.96 8.59
C GLY A 121 -3.65 -5.20 7.09
N THR A 122 -4.73 -5.10 6.31
CA THR A 122 -4.75 -5.52 4.91
C THR A 122 -5.27 -4.46 3.95
N THR A 123 -4.71 -4.40 2.74
CA THR A 123 -5.25 -3.64 1.61
C THR A 123 -5.47 -4.57 0.42
N THR A 124 -6.63 -4.49 -0.24
CA THR A 124 -6.89 -5.29 -1.44
C THR A 124 -6.82 -4.41 -2.68
N PHE A 125 -5.95 -4.76 -3.62
CA PHE A 125 -5.82 -4.08 -4.91
C PHE A 125 -6.04 -5.07 -6.05
N ASN A 126 -6.99 -4.76 -6.95
CA ASN A 126 -7.32 -5.61 -8.10
C ASN A 126 -7.47 -7.09 -7.71
N THR A 127 -8.21 -7.38 -6.63
CA THR A 127 -8.45 -8.71 -6.02
C THR A 127 -7.32 -9.32 -5.17
N ILE A 128 -6.10 -8.77 -5.19
CA ILE A 128 -5.00 -9.27 -4.37
C ILE A 128 -5.01 -8.59 -3.01
N THR A 129 -5.15 -9.38 -1.95
CA THR A 129 -5.08 -8.89 -0.57
C THR A 129 -3.63 -8.88 -0.10
N TYR A 130 -3.13 -7.69 0.18
CA TYR A 130 -1.82 -7.46 0.76
C TYR A 130 -1.94 -7.31 2.27
N THR A 131 -1.22 -8.14 3.03
CA THR A 131 -1.09 -8.04 4.50
C THR A 131 0.18 -7.26 4.82
N TRP A 132 0.03 -6.13 5.49
CA TRP A 132 1.13 -5.23 5.83
C TRP A 132 1.92 -5.73 7.05
N PRO A 133 3.24 -5.49 7.12
CA PRO A 133 4.02 -5.76 8.33
C PRO A 133 3.55 -4.89 9.51
N ALA A 134 3.71 -5.39 10.73
CA ALA A 134 3.31 -4.68 11.95
C ALA A 134 4.27 -3.54 12.36
N SER A 135 5.46 -3.46 11.75
CA SER A 135 6.47 -2.40 11.99
C SER A 135 6.87 -1.73 10.67
N ASP A 136 7.58 -0.62 10.73
CA ASP A 136 8.17 0.12 9.60
C ASP A 136 9.50 -0.46 9.08
N GLY A 137 10.06 -1.42 9.80
CA GLY A 137 11.32 -2.07 9.42
C GLY A 137 12.54 -1.23 9.81
N GLY A 138 13.73 -1.74 9.51
CA GLY A 138 14.98 -1.01 9.74
C GLY A 138 15.27 -0.02 8.62
N ALA A 139 16.11 0.97 8.91
CA ALA A 139 16.64 1.88 7.88
C ALA A 139 17.31 1.07 6.76
N GLY A 140 16.91 1.34 5.52
CA GLY A 140 17.40 0.64 4.33
C GLY A 140 16.57 -0.58 3.94
N ASN A 141 15.66 -1.10 4.78
CA ASN A 141 14.82 -2.24 4.41
C ASN A 141 13.89 -1.93 3.25
N VAL A 142 13.60 -2.96 2.44
CA VAL A 142 12.64 -2.90 1.33
C VAL A 142 11.43 -3.77 1.63
N LEU A 143 10.25 -3.30 1.22
CA LEU A 143 9.02 -4.07 1.38
C LEU A 143 8.93 -5.09 0.26
N SER A 144 8.94 -6.37 0.62
CA SER A 144 8.89 -7.48 -0.34
C SER A 144 7.61 -8.28 -0.17
N THR A 145 7.06 -8.77 -1.28
CA THR A 145 5.94 -9.72 -1.29
C THR A 145 6.46 -11.16 -1.34
N ASN A 146 5.77 -12.08 -0.66
CA ASN A 146 6.02 -13.52 -0.80
C ASN A 146 5.36 -14.14 -2.06
N GLY A 147 4.76 -13.31 -2.93
CA GLY A 147 4.01 -13.78 -4.11
C GLY A 147 2.59 -14.26 -3.81
N SER A 148 2.15 -14.24 -2.56
CA SER A 148 0.80 -14.62 -2.12
C SER A 148 0.13 -13.53 -1.26
N GLY A 149 0.63 -12.29 -1.34
CA GLY A 149 0.02 -11.14 -0.67
C GLY A 149 0.52 -10.88 0.74
N ILE A 150 1.43 -11.67 1.32
CA ILE A 150 2.06 -11.29 2.58
C ILE A 150 3.25 -10.37 2.26
N LEU A 151 3.23 -9.16 2.83
CA LEU A 151 4.33 -8.22 2.73
C LEU A 151 5.24 -8.35 3.96
N SER A 152 6.55 -8.28 3.75
CA SER A 152 7.54 -8.32 4.82
C SER A 152 8.71 -7.40 4.50
N TRP A 153 9.27 -6.75 5.52
CA TRP A 153 10.53 -6.03 5.38
C TRP A 153 11.69 -6.99 5.23
N THR A 154 12.45 -6.83 4.16
CA THR A 154 13.71 -7.53 3.94
C THR A 154 14.84 -6.53 4.03
N ALA A 155 16.01 -6.97 4.51
CA ALA A 155 17.20 -6.11 4.59
C ALA A 155 17.52 -5.56 3.19
N GLY A 156 17.43 -4.24 3.02
CA GLY A 156 17.74 -3.60 1.75
C GLY A 156 19.16 -3.04 1.82
N GLY A 157 20.03 -3.64 1.03
CA GLY A 157 21.44 -3.29 0.94
C GLY A 157 22.10 -3.71 -0.36
N ALA A 158 21.31 -4.12 -1.37
CA ALA A 158 21.69 -4.28 -2.78
C ALA A 158 20.47 -4.90 -3.48
N GLY A 159 20.09 -4.41 -4.66
CA GLY A 159 19.24 -5.22 -5.53
C GLY A 159 19.93 -6.57 -5.77
N ALA A 160 19.40 -7.65 -5.21
CA ALA A 160 19.68 -9.05 -5.50
C ALA A 160 21.14 -9.57 -5.56
N LEU A 161 22.18 -8.79 -5.28
CA LEU A 161 23.58 -9.24 -5.31
C LEU A 161 24.23 -9.02 -3.94
N GLY A 162 24.15 -10.04 -3.09
CA GLY A 162 24.85 -10.09 -1.80
C GLY A 162 26.12 -10.93 -1.88
N GLY A 163 27.01 -10.82 -0.89
CA GLY A 163 28.24 -11.61 -0.85
C GLY A 163 29.15 -11.21 0.31
N SER A 164 30.16 -12.03 0.59
CA SER A 164 31.26 -11.72 1.50
C SER A 164 32.53 -11.49 0.68
N GLY A 165 33.37 -10.52 1.04
CA GLY A 165 34.64 -10.33 0.36
C GLY A 165 35.70 -9.69 1.26
N THR A 166 36.95 -9.90 0.90
CA THR A 166 38.14 -9.31 1.53
C THR A 166 38.64 -8.14 0.70
N ALA A 167 39.12 -7.05 1.32
CA ALA A 167 39.71 -5.95 0.57
C ALA A 167 40.95 -6.44 -0.22
N GLY A 168 40.99 -6.17 -1.53
CA GLY A 168 42.10 -6.57 -2.41
C GLY A 168 41.92 -7.91 -3.13
N THR A 169 40.82 -8.63 -2.89
CA THR A 169 40.41 -9.77 -3.72
C THR A 169 39.48 -9.28 -4.84
N ILE A 170 39.58 -9.91 -6.01
CA ILE A 170 38.60 -9.69 -7.08
C ILE A 170 37.36 -10.54 -6.79
N ALA A 171 36.16 -9.99 -6.91
CA ALA A 171 34.93 -10.73 -6.68
C ALA A 171 34.69 -11.79 -7.77
N LYS A 172 34.18 -12.97 -7.37
CA LYS A 172 33.65 -13.99 -8.29
C LYS A 172 32.25 -14.42 -7.89
N TRP A 173 31.48 -14.89 -8.87
CA TRP A 173 30.22 -15.57 -8.59
C TRP A 173 30.50 -16.94 -7.96
N SER A 174 29.92 -17.18 -6.79
CA SER A 174 29.84 -18.52 -6.19
C SER A 174 28.47 -19.17 -6.39
N ALA A 175 27.45 -18.36 -6.65
CA ALA A 175 26.09 -18.76 -7.01
C ALA A 175 25.44 -17.67 -7.86
N ALA A 176 24.24 -17.93 -8.41
CA ALA A 176 23.53 -17.02 -9.32
C ALA A 176 23.28 -15.60 -8.77
N ALA A 177 23.35 -15.41 -7.45
CA ALA A 177 23.12 -14.14 -6.77
C ALA A 177 24.13 -13.87 -5.64
N THR A 178 25.29 -14.55 -5.66
CA THR A 178 26.27 -14.47 -4.56
C THR A 178 27.69 -14.22 -5.04
N PHE A 179 28.29 -13.14 -4.55
CA PHE A 179 29.72 -12.86 -4.71
C PHE A 179 30.55 -13.45 -3.57
N THR A 180 31.76 -13.91 -3.88
CA THR A 180 32.80 -14.31 -2.91
C THR A 180 34.20 -13.94 -3.42
N ASP A 181 35.22 -14.17 -2.60
CA ASP A 181 36.62 -13.96 -2.97
C ASP A 181 37.05 -14.91 -4.09
N SER A 182 37.62 -14.35 -5.16
CA SER A 182 38.35 -15.13 -6.14
C SER A 182 39.67 -15.64 -5.57
N ILE A 183 40.31 -16.56 -6.31
CA ILE A 183 41.73 -16.88 -6.11
C ILE A 183 42.65 -15.77 -6.66
N LEU A 184 42.07 -14.76 -7.33
CA LEU A 184 42.74 -13.57 -7.82
C LEU A 184 42.74 -12.47 -6.76
N THR A 185 43.92 -11.94 -6.47
CA THR A 185 44.11 -10.72 -5.67
C THR A 185 44.75 -9.63 -6.53
N GLU A 186 44.29 -8.40 -6.37
CA GLU A 186 44.84 -7.23 -7.06
C GLU A 186 45.55 -6.31 -6.07
N THR A 187 46.76 -5.88 -6.42
CA THR A 187 47.48 -4.82 -5.72
C THR A 187 47.98 -3.83 -6.76
N ALA A 188 47.39 -2.64 -6.87
CA ALA A 188 47.77 -1.50 -7.72
C ALA A 188 48.23 -1.81 -9.17
N SER A 189 49.37 -2.47 -9.35
CA SER A 189 49.97 -2.83 -10.64
C SER A 189 50.14 -4.34 -10.87
N LEU A 190 49.65 -5.20 -9.97
CA LEU A 190 49.80 -6.66 -10.04
C LEU A 190 48.48 -7.40 -9.76
N ILE A 191 48.18 -8.39 -10.58
CA ILE A 191 47.18 -9.42 -10.30
C ILE A 191 47.92 -10.71 -9.96
N THR A 192 47.64 -11.28 -8.79
CA THR A 192 48.20 -12.56 -8.33
C THR A 192 47.13 -13.63 -8.36
N ILE A 193 47.49 -14.85 -8.79
CA ILE A 193 46.63 -16.03 -8.77
C ILE A 193 47.24 -17.02 -7.76
N ALA A 194 46.52 -17.32 -6.68
CA ALA A 194 47.03 -18.22 -5.64
C ALA A 194 47.09 -19.71 -6.08
N GLY A 195 46.51 -20.04 -7.24
CA GLY A 195 46.49 -21.38 -7.84
C GLY A 195 47.09 -21.42 -9.25
N GLY A 196 46.90 -22.54 -9.94
CA GLY A 196 47.32 -22.68 -11.34
C GLY A 196 46.51 -21.79 -12.28
N LEU A 197 47.16 -21.29 -13.33
CA LEU A 197 46.52 -20.59 -14.44
C LEU A 197 46.56 -21.50 -15.68
N ASP A 198 45.39 -21.95 -16.15
CA ASP A 198 45.26 -22.70 -17.41
C ASP A 198 45.17 -21.72 -18.58
N LEU A 199 46.20 -21.71 -19.43
CA LEU A 199 46.26 -20.96 -20.68
C LEU A 199 46.38 -21.93 -21.86
N SER A 200 45.51 -22.93 -21.93
CA SER A 200 45.47 -23.91 -23.03
C SER A 200 45.22 -23.29 -24.43
N ALA A 201 44.89 -21.99 -24.50
CA ALA A 201 44.84 -21.20 -25.73
C ALA A 201 46.11 -20.33 -25.92
N ASN A 202 46.16 -19.51 -26.97
CA ASN A 202 47.32 -18.67 -27.25
C ASN A 202 47.52 -17.60 -26.16
N LEU A 203 48.67 -17.62 -25.50
CA LEU A 203 49.17 -16.50 -24.70
C LEU A 203 49.92 -15.54 -25.64
N ASP A 204 49.33 -14.38 -25.93
CA ASP A 204 49.98 -13.31 -26.71
C ASP A 204 50.91 -12.47 -25.82
N LEU A 205 52.19 -12.42 -26.19
CA LEU A 205 53.26 -11.74 -25.48
C LEU A 205 54.10 -10.86 -26.41
N ASN A 206 53.53 -10.38 -27.51
CA ASN A 206 54.24 -9.67 -28.58
C ASN A 206 55.15 -8.50 -28.12
N THR A 207 54.96 -8.00 -26.88
CA THR A 207 55.85 -7.01 -26.24
C THR A 207 56.15 -7.30 -24.76
N ASN A 208 55.82 -8.49 -24.24
CA ASN A 208 55.90 -8.80 -22.81
C ASN A 208 56.76 -10.04 -22.52
N ASN A 209 57.49 -10.01 -21.40
CA ASN A 209 58.30 -11.15 -20.96
C ASN A 209 57.48 -12.11 -20.08
N ILE A 210 57.63 -13.43 -20.27
CA ILE A 210 57.30 -14.39 -19.22
C ILE A 210 58.49 -14.47 -18.27
N THR A 211 58.33 -13.97 -17.05
CA THR A 211 59.33 -14.12 -15.99
C THR A 211 58.81 -15.15 -14.99
N ALA A 212 59.36 -16.37 -15.02
CA ALA A 212 59.06 -17.38 -14.00
C ALA A 212 60.05 -17.22 -12.84
N GLY A 213 59.56 -17.11 -11.60
CA GLY A 213 60.41 -17.09 -10.40
C GLY A 213 61.13 -18.43 -10.11
N GLY A 214 60.93 -19.43 -10.96
CA GLY A 214 61.52 -20.77 -10.89
C GLY A 214 61.69 -21.37 -12.28
N THR A 215 61.53 -22.69 -12.42
CA THR A 215 61.66 -23.37 -13.73
C THR A 215 60.41 -23.19 -14.58
N ALA A 216 60.53 -22.52 -15.73
CA ALA A 216 59.53 -22.57 -16.78
C ALA A 216 59.76 -23.84 -17.64
N SER A 217 58.81 -24.76 -17.64
CA SER A 217 58.86 -25.99 -18.45
C SER A 217 57.92 -25.86 -19.64
N PHE A 218 58.42 -26.14 -20.84
CA PHE A 218 57.66 -26.12 -22.08
C PHE A 218 57.76 -27.48 -22.74
N THR A 219 56.61 -28.11 -23.04
CA THR A 219 56.59 -29.38 -23.78
C THR A 219 57.06 -29.20 -25.22
N THR A 220 56.66 -28.09 -25.84
CA THR A 220 57.10 -27.68 -27.17
C THR A 220 57.40 -26.19 -27.14
N LEU A 221 58.53 -25.81 -27.73
CA LEU A 221 58.93 -24.41 -27.88
C LEU A 221 59.27 -24.17 -29.36
N THR A 222 58.36 -23.50 -30.05
CA THR A 222 58.57 -23.09 -31.45
C THR A 222 59.11 -21.66 -31.45
N VAL A 223 60.32 -21.46 -31.98
CA VAL A 223 60.98 -20.15 -32.06
C VAL A 223 61.40 -19.86 -33.48
N THR A 224 61.19 -18.62 -33.92
CA THR A 224 61.57 -18.20 -35.28
C THR A 224 63.00 -17.65 -35.35
N ASN A 225 63.51 -17.08 -34.24
CA ASN A 225 64.80 -16.39 -34.23
C ASN A 225 65.86 -17.10 -33.39
N SER A 226 65.73 -17.11 -32.06
CA SER A 226 66.75 -17.69 -31.18
C SER A 226 66.19 -18.01 -29.80
N ILE A 227 66.70 -19.06 -29.16
CA ILE A 227 66.57 -19.32 -27.72
C ILE A 227 67.90 -18.95 -27.08
N ILE A 228 67.90 -17.92 -26.24
CA ILE A 228 69.10 -17.49 -25.51
C ILE A 228 68.89 -17.87 -24.04
N ARG A 229 69.66 -18.83 -23.54
CA ARG A 229 69.71 -19.13 -22.10
C ARG A 229 70.86 -18.34 -21.48
N ALA A 230 70.55 -17.31 -20.71
CA ALA A 230 71.53 -16.61 -19.89
C ALA A 230 71.68 -17.33 -18.54
N SER A 231 72.51 -18.38 -18.47
CA SER A 231 72.89 -19.00 -17.20
C SER A 231 74.34 -19.45 -17.22
N ASP A 232 75.02 -19.37 -16.08
CA ASP A 232 76.43 -19.74 -15.88
C ASP A 232 76.78 -21.24 -16.10
N VAL A 233 75.83 -22.07 -16.54
CA VAL A 233 76.06 -23.48 -16.86
C VAL A 233 75.86 -23.71 -18.36
N SER A 234 76.99 -23.84 -19.05
CA SER A 234 77.12 -24.05 -20.48
C SER A 234 76.68 -25.45 -20.91
N ALA A 235 75.46 -25.57 -21.42
CA ALA A 235 75.13 -26.65 -22.36
C ALA A 235 74.05 -26.17 -23.32
N LEU A 236 74.50 -25.78 -24.51
CA LEU A 236 73.66 -25.59 -25.69
C LEU A 236 73.65 -26.96 -26.40
N LEU A 237 72.58 -27.74 -26.25
CA LEU A 237 72.48 -29.02 -26.94
C LEU A 237 72.16 -28.77 -28.41
N PHE A 238 73.19 -28.55 -29.22
CA PHE A 238 73.10 -28.79 -30.66
C PHE A 238 73.38 -30.26 -30.91
N LEU A 239 72.34 -31.07 -31.14
CA LEU A 239 72.51 -32.37 -31.77
C LEU A 239 72.90 -32.11 -33.24
N VAL A 240 74.21 -32.06 -33.52
CA VAL A 240 74.68 -32.24 -34.89
C VAL A 240 74.84 -33.74 -35.08
N GLU A 241 73.97 -34.34 -35.88
CA GLU A 241 74.11 -35.73 -36.29
C GLU A 241 75.35 -35.83 -37.18
N LEU A 242 76.46 -36.30 -36.61
CA LEU A 242 77.65 -36.62 -37.38
C LEU A 242 77.39 -37.94 -38.11
N GLN A 243 76.88 -37.85 -39.34
CA GLN A 243 76.84 -38.98 -40.27
C GLN A 243 78.29 -39.31 -40.64
N ILE A 244 78.89 -40.27 -39.94
CA ILE A 244 80.18 -40.84 -40.31
C ILE A 244 79.89 -41.88 -41.40
N PHE A 245 80.35 -41.60 -42.61
CA PHE A 245 80.34 -42.52 -43.76
C PHE A 245 81.14 -43.80 -43.48
#